data_AF-A0A0C1R463-F1
#
_entry.id   AF-A0A0C1R463-F1
#
_cell.length_a   1.000
_cell.length_b   1.000
_cell.length_c   1.000
_cell.angle_alpha   90.00
_cell.angle_beta   90.00
_cell.angle_gamma   90.00
#
_symmetry.space_group_name_H-M   'P 1'
#
loop_
_entity.id
_entity.type
_entity.pdbx_description
1 polymer ?
#
loop_
_entity_poly.entity_id
_entity_poly.type
_entity_poly.pdbx_seq_one_letter_code
_entity_poly.pdbx_strand_id
1 'polypeptide(L)'
;MKRVKRFDIDENKIWNKYEEIYCEYLSEENKEQLAKPEFIHNLHIIDRRGDLVILTSLYVHIMDQLDWGLLSSSEAINGANEILNRILEKFNIESSLIKIFKLDYSKDKSVEEVVETIVDRFILIIVQLSGGIKNV
;
A
#
# COMPACT_ATOMS: atom_id res chain seq x y z
N MET A 1 5.13 -9.32 -5.44
CA MET A 1 3.71 -9.65 -5.54
C MET A 1 3.38 -11.02 -4.96
N LYS A 2 4.23 -12.06 -5.07
CA LYS A 2 3.92 -13.41 -4.51
C LYS A 2 3.48 -13.42 -3.03
N ARG A 3 4.07 -12.56 -2.19
CA ARG A 3 3.85 -12.53 -0.73
C ARG A 3 2.48 -11.98 -0.32
N VAL A 4 1.94 -11.07 -1.12
CA VAL A 4 0.68 -10.37 -0.84
C VAL A 4 -0.51 -11.01 -1.55
N LYS A 5 -0.27 -11.97 -2.45
CA LYS A 5 -1.30 -12.61 -3.28
C LYS A 5 -2.42 -13.28 -2.47
N ARG A 6 -2.13 -13.78 -1.26
CA ARG A 6 -3.15 -14.43 -0.41
C ARG A 6 -4.17 -13.44 0.18
N PHE A 7 -3.87 -12.15 0.15
CA PHE A 7 -4.79 -11.06 0.51
C PHE A 7 -5.43 -10.44 -0.73
N ASP A 8 -5.50 -11.20 -1.84
CA ASP A 8 -6.10 -10.76 -3.10
C ASP A 8 -5.46 -9.46 -3.66
N ILE A 9 -4.14 -9.33 -3.49
CA ILE A 9 -3.36 -8.24 -4.08
C ILE A 9 -2.65 -8.77 -5.32
N ASP A 10 -3.04 -8.27 -6.50
CA ASP A 10 -2.38 -8.52 -7.77
C ASP A 10 -2.01 -7.23 -8.53
N GLU A 11 -1.33 -7.39 -9.65
CA GLU A 11 -0.84 -6.28 -10.48
C GLU A 11 -1.98 -5.43 -11.07
N ASN A 12 -3.12 -6.04 -11.40
CA ASN A 12 -4.27 -5.31 -11.94
C ASN A 12 -4.94 -4.48 -10.85
N LYS A 13 -5.07 -5.02 -9.63
CA LYS A 13 -5.63 -4.27 -8.49
C LYS A 13 -4.79 -3.03 -8.18
N ILE A 14 -3.47 -3.18 -8.17
CA ILE A 14 -2.54 -2.06 -7.95
C ILE A 14 -2.62 -1.04 -9.10
N TRP A 15 -2.65 -1.51 -10.35
CA TRP A 15 -2.79 -0.63 -11.52
C TRP A 15 -4.10 0.14 -11.53
N ASN A 16 -5.23 -0.54 -11.30
CA ASN A 16 -6.55 0.10 -11.27
C ASN A 16 -6.60 1.19 -10.18
N LYS A 17 -5.96 0.94 -9.03
CA LYS A 17 -5.86 1.94 -7.96
C LYS A 17 -5.01 3.14 -8.37
N TYR A 18 -3.93 2.93 -9.14
CA TYR A 18 -3.16 4.02 -9.73
C TYR A 18 -4.00 4.85 -10.70
N GLU A 19 -4.78 4.22 -11.59
CA GLU A 19 -5.67 4.95 -12.50
C GLU A 19 -6.73 5.76 -11.75
N GLU A 20 -7.34 5.19 -10.72
CA GLU A 20 -8.30 5.89 -9.84
C GLU A 20 -7.66 7.14 -9.21
N ILE A 21 -6.50 6.98 -8.56
CA ILE A 21 -5.76 8.08 -7.93
C ILE A 21 -5.38 9.15 -8.95
N TYR A 22 -4.91 8.72 -10.12
CA TYR A 22 -4.49 9.65 -11.16
C TYR A 22 -5.66 10.47 -11.68
N CYS A 23 -6.78 9.81 -12.02
CA CYS A 23 -7.99 10.48 -12.49
C CYS A 23 -8.56 11.45 -11.46
N GLU A 24 -8.64 11.03 -10.19
CA GLU A 24 -9.28 11.82 -9.14
C GLU A 24 -8.42 12.95 -8.57
N TYR A 25 -7.08 12.77 -8.48
CA TYR A 25 -6.24 13.71 -7.71
C TYR A 25 -5.02 14.24 -8.48
N LEU A 26 -4.53 13.56 -9.52
CA LEU A 26 -3.28 13.97 -10.21
C LEU A 26 -3.52 14.61 -11.57
N SER A 27 -4.65 14.33 -12.20
CA SER A 27 -5.01 14.83 -13.53
C SER A 27 -5.11 16.37 -13.55
N GLU A 28 -5.60 16.98 -12.48
CA GLU A 28 -5.70 18.43 -12.33
C GLU A 28 -4.34 19.12 -12.12
N GLU A 29 -3.32 18.39 -11.67
CA GLU A 29 -1.99 18.93 -11.37
C GLU A 29 -1.02 18.91 -12.57
N ASN A 30 -1.48 18.56 -13.78
CA ASN A 30 -0.64 18.38 -14.98
C ASN A 30 0.52 17.39 -14.81
N LYS A 31 0.40 16.41 -13.91
CA LYS A 31 1.37 15.31 -13.82
C LYS A 31 1.16 14.37 -15.00
N GLU A 32 2.23 13.81 -15.56
CA GLU A 32 2.14 12.86 -16.68
C GLU A 32 1.69 11.47 -16.18
N GLN A 33 0.71 10.86 -16.85
CA GLN A 33 0.27 9.50 -16.56
C GLN A 33 1.27 8.50 -17.14
N LEU A 34 1.71 7.55 -16.32
CA LEU A 34 2.45 6.40 -16.84
C LEU A 34 1.53 5.49 -17.62
N ALA A 35 2.00 4.97 -18.75
CA ALA A 35 1.34 3.87 -19.43
C ALA A 35 1.43 2.58 -18.58
N LYS A 36 0.40 1.72 -18.65
CA LYS A 36 0.37 0.45 -17.90
C LYS A 36 1.67 -0.37 -18.00
N PRO A 37 2.29 -0.56 -19.18
CA PRO A 37 3.54 -1.31 -19.27
C PRO A 37 4.70 -0.71 -18.46
N GLU A 38 4.83 0.62 -18.44
CA GLU A 38 5.87 1.33 -17.69
C GLU A 38 5.64 1.22 -16.20
N PHE A 39 4.39 1.38 -15.77
CA PHE A 39 4.00 1.18 -14.37
C PHE A 39 4.31 -0.23 -13.88
N ILE A 40 3.94 -1.26 -14.65
CA ILE A 40 4.19 -2.67 -14.30
C ILE A 40 5.69 -2.97 -14.29
N HIS A 41 6.46 -2.38 -15.21
CA HIS A 41 7.92 -2.49 -15.20
C HIS A 41 8.51 -1.93 -13.89
N ASN A 42 8.08 -0.74 -13.47
CA ASN A 42 8.52 -0.14 -12.20
C ASN A 42 8.09 -0.99 -10.99
N LEU A 43 6.86 -1.49 -10.99
CA LEU A 43 6.33 -2.39 -9.96
C LEU A 43 7.22 -3.64 -9.80
N HIS A 44 7.64 -4.26 -10.91
CA HIS A 44 8.53 -5.42 -10.88
C HIS A 44 9.92 -5.10 -10.36
N ILE A 45 10.45 -3.90 -10.66
CA ILE A 45 11.74 -3.44 -10.14
C ILE A 45 11.66 -3.31 -8.62
N ILE A 46 10.66 -2.59 -8.10
CA ILE A 46 10.56 -2.34 -6.66
C ILE A 46 10.26 -3.63 -5.88
N ASP A 47 9.45 -4.55 -6.42
CA ASP A 47 9.10 -5.83 -5.78
C ASP A 47 10.32 -6.75 -5.52
N ARG A 48 11.42 -6.52 -6.25
CA ARG A 48 12.67 -7.27 -6.11
C ARG A 48 13.69 -6.57 -5.22
N ARG A 49 13.44 -5.33 -4.80
CA ARG A 49 14.36 -4.63 -3.90
C ARG A 49 14.30 -5.29 -2.52
N GLY A 50 15.46 -5.75 -2.05
CA GLY A 50 15.56 -6.58 -0.84
C GLY A 50 14.98 -5.91 0.42
N ASP A 51 15.09 -4.59 0.51
CA ASP A 51 14.53 -3.81 1.61
C ASP A 51 13.00 -3.80 1.62
N LEU A 52 12.38 -3.56 0.46
CA LEU A 52 10.93 -3.65 0.32
C LEU A 52 10.44 -5.08 0.55
N VAL A 53 11.18 -6.07 0.04
CA VAL A 53 10.87 -7.49 0.26
C VAL A 53 10.77 -7.84 1.75
N ILE A 54 11.73 -7.38 2.56
CA ILE A 54 11.72 -7.61 4.01
C ILE A 54 10.51 -6.94 4.65
N LEU A 55 10.30 -5.65 4.38
CA LEU A 55 9.22 -4.87 4.98
C LEU A 55 7.84 -5.40 4.57
N THR A 56 7.64 -5.75 3.30
CA THR A 56 6.40 -6.40 2.83
C THR A 56 6.19 -7.76 3.51
N SER A 57 7.25 -8.53 3.78
CA SER A 57 7.11 -9.81 4.48
C SER A 57 6.65 -9.62 5.93
N LEU A 58 7.20 -8.63 6.64
CA LEU A 58 6.76 -8.26 7.99
C LEU A 58 5.34 -7.72 7.99
N TYR A 59 4.99 -6.90 6.99
CA TYR A 59 3.66 -6.35 6.83
C TYR A 59 2.58 -7.44 6.67
N VAL A 60 2.88 -8.39 5.78
CA VAL A 60 2.08 -9.59 5.52
C VAL A 60 1.93 -10.45 6.77
N HIS A 61 2.99 -10.53 7.59
CA HIS A 61 2.94 -11.27 8.85
C HIS A 61 2.02 -10.61 9.89
N ILE A 62 1.93 -9.27 9.94
CA ILE A 62 1.00 -8.58 10.85
C ILE A 62 -0.45 -8.93 10.53
N MET A 63 -0.81 -8.97 9.25
CA MET A 63 -2.15 -9.40 8.83
C MET A 63 -2.42 -10.86 9.22
N ASP A 64 -1.45 -11.77 9.05
CA ASP A 64 -1.61 -13.14 9.52
C ASP A 64 -1.86 -13.23 11.03
N GLN A 65 -1.10 -12.46 11.83
CA GLN A 65 -1.25 -12.48 13.28
C GLN A 65 -2.61 -11.93 13.73
N LEU A 66 -3.15 -10.96 12.99
CA LEU A 66 -4.52 -10.47 13.19
C LEU A 66 -5.54 -11.56 12.85
N ASP A 67 -5.42 -12.21 11.69
CA ASP A 67 -6.31 -13.31 11.28
C ASP A 67 -6.28 -14.49 12.25
N TRP A 68 -5.12 -14.75 12.87
CA TRP A 68 -4.97 -15.81 13.88
C TRP A 68 -5.48 -15.40 15.27
N GLY A 69 -5.95 -14.17 15.44
CA GLY A 69 -6.41 -13.63 16.73
C GLY A 69 -5.28 -13.41 17.74
N LEU A 70 -4.03 -13.32 17.27
CA LEU A 70 -2.84 -13.08 18.12
C LEU A 70 -2.57 -11.59 18.32
N LEU A 71 -3.11 -10.75 17.45
CA LEU A 71 -3.13 -9.30 17.61
C LEU A 71 -4.56 -8.80 17.63
N SER A 72 -4.83 -7.80 18.46
CA SER A 72 -6.03 -6.98 18.30
C SER A 72 -5.95 -6.11 17.04
N SER A 73 -7.10 -5.66 16.53
CA SER A 73 -7.16 -4.73 15.40
C SER A 73 -6.31 -3.47 15.62
N SER A 74 -6.30 -2.94 16.84
CA SER A 74 -5.50 -1.77 17.21
C SER A 74 -3.99 -2.06 17.13
N GLU A 75 -3.54 -3.21 17.64
CA GLU A 75 -2.13 -3.61 17.57
C GLU A 75 -1.70 -3.86 16.12
N ALA A 76 -2.55 -4.51 15.32
CA ALA A 76 -2.28 -4.76 13.90
C ALA A 76 -2.18 -3.46 13.10
N ILE A 77 -3.11 -2.51 13.28
CA ILE A 77 -3.06 -1.19 12.64
C ILE A 77 -1.79 -0.44 13.03
N ASN A 78 -1.43 -0.43 14.32
CA ASN A 78 -0.23 0.26 14.78
C ASN A 78 1.04 -0.38 14.24
N GLY A 79 1.15 -1.71 14.29
CA GLY A 79 2.29 -2.42 13.69
C GLY A 79 2.39 -2.17 12.18
N ALA A 80 1.25 -2.18 11.48
CA ALA A 80 1.18 -1.88 10.05
C ALA A 80 1.66 -0.44 9.79
N ASN A 81 1.24 0.55 10.60
CA ASN A 81 1.70 1.94 10.51
C ASN A 81 3.23 2.04 10.58
N GLU A 82 3.84 1.38 11.55
CA GLU A 82 5.29 1.41 11.74
C GLU A 82 6.04 0.86 10.53
N ILE A 83 5.57 -0.24 9.95
CA ILE A 83 6.18 -0.81 8.74
C ILE A 83 6.00 0.12 7.54
N LEU A 84 4.81 0.70 7.36
CA LEU A 84 4.56 1.64 6.25
C LEU A 84 5.40 2.90 6.38
N ASN A 85 5.53 3.49 7.58
CA ASN A 85 6.38 4.65 7.82
C ASN A 85 7.83 4.35 7.46
N ARG A 86 8.34 3.17 7.82
CA ARG A 86 9.69 2.73 7.44
C ARG A 86 9.85 2.60 5.92
N ILE A 87 8.82 2.14 5.19
CA ILE A 87 8.86 2.13 3.73
C ILE A 87 8.92 3.56 3.21
N LEU A 88 8.04 4.45 3.67
CA LEU A 88 8.00 5.85 3.23
C LEU A 88 9.33 6.57 3.45
N GLU A 89 9.91 6.46 4.65
CA GLU A 89 11.22 7.04 4.98
C GLU A 89 12.32 6.50 4.08
N LYS A 90 12.35 5.17 3.88
CA LYS A 90 13.42 4.50 3.12
C LYS A 90 13.41 4.84 1.63
N PHE A 91 12.24 5.18 1.10
CA PHE A 91 12.06 5.56 -0.30
C PHE A 91 11.88 7.06 -0.49
N ASN A 92 11.97 7.86 0.59
CA ASN A 92 11.79 9.31 0.59
C ASN A 92 10.48 9.74 -0.08
N ILE A 93 9.38 9.12 0.36
CA ILE A 93 8.01 9.39 -0.10
C ILE A 93 7.26 10.15 1.00
N GLU A 94 6.57 11.21 0.63
CA GLU A 94 5.66 11.89 1.55
C GLU A 94 4.35 11.09 1.72
N SER A 95 3.89 10.98 2.97
CA SER A 95 2.67 10.26 3.38
C SER A 95 1.36 10.89 2.85
N SER A 96 1.41 11.77 1.84
CA SER A 96 0.28 12.61 1.48
C SER A 96 -0.92 11.82 0.95
N LEU A 97 -0.73 10.78 0.12
CA LEU A 97 -1.84 9.92 -0.31
C LEU A 97 -2.52 9.20 0.86
N ILE A 98 -1.78 8.69 1.85
CA ILE A 98 -2.37 8.03 3.02
C ILE A 98 -3.28 9.00 3.81
N LYS A 99 -2.91 10.29 3.86
CA LYS A 99 -3.73 11.32 4.51
C LYS A 99 -4.97 11.67 3.69
N ILE A 100 -4.87 11.66 2.36
CA ILE A 100 -5.97 11.97 1.44
C ILE A 100 -7.09 10.93 1.55
N PHE A 101 -6.75 9.64 1.56
CA PHE A 101 -7.75 8.56 1.55
C PHE A 101 -8.49 8.34 2.88
N LYS A 102 -8.22 9.14 3.94
CA LYS A 102 -8.94 9.19 5.23
C LYS A 102 -9.52 7.84 5.68
N LEU A 103 -8.68 6.80 5.68
CA LEU A 103 -9.14 5.46 5.97
C LEU A 103 -9.74 5.40 7.36
N ASP A 104 -10.92 4.81 7.48
CA ASP A 104 -11.64 4.74 8.74
C ASP A 104 -10.92 3.76 9.70
N TYR A 105 -10.66 4.22 10.93
CA TYR A 105 -10.02 3.44 11.99
C TYR A 105 -10.99 3.17 13.15
N SER A 106 -12.30 3.19 12.87
CA SER A 106 -13.34 2.90 13.86
C SER A 106 -13.11 1.55 14.54
N LYS A 107 -13.40 1.51 15.84
CA LYS A 107 -13.18 0.33 16.70
C LYS A 107 -14.18 -0.80 16.47
N ASP A 108 -15.27 -0.53 15.74
CA ASP A 108 -16.38 -1.46 15.53
C ASP A 108 -16.25 -2.28 14.23
N LYS A 109 -15.06 -2.29 13.63
CA LYS A 109 -14.77 -3.06 12.41
C LYS A 109 -14.52 -4.54 12.72
N SER A 110 -15.02 -5.40 11.83
CA SER A 110 -14.64 -6.80 11.75
C SER A 110 -13.14 -6.95 11.43
N VAL A 111 -12.58 -8.14 11.67
CA VAL A 111 -11.18 -8.44 11.34
C VAL A 111 -10.95 -8.27 9.84
N GLU A 112 -11.89 -8.73 9.03
CA GLU A 112 -11.86 -8.63 7.57
C GLU A 112 -11.78 -7.17 7.09
N GLU A 113 -12.59 -6.28 7.66
CA GLU A 113 -12.56 -4.85 7.32
C GLU A 113 -11.25 -4.17 7.74
N VAL A 114 -10.63 -4.64 8.83
CA VAL A 114 -9.32 -4.13 9.27
C VAL A 114 -8.22 -4.62 8.33
N VAL A 115 -8.25 -5.90 7.92
CA VAL A 115 -7.32 -6.45 6.93
C VAL A 115 -7.44 -5.70 5.60
N GLU A 116 -8.66 -5.44 5.13
CA GLU A 116 -8.91 -4.65 3.91
C GLU A 116 -8.31 -3.24 4.03
N THR A 117 -8.53 -2.58 5.18
CA THR A 117 -7.94 -1.26 5.46
C THR A 117 -6.41 -1.30 5.42
N ILE A 118 -5.78 -2.35 5.95
CA ILE A 118 -4.32 -2.53 5.93
C ILE A 118 -3.86 -2.77 4.47
N VAL A 119 -4.53 -3.66 3.73
CA VAL A 119 -4.25 -3.93 2.31
C VAL A 119 -4.29 -2.67 1.46
N ASP A 120 -5.34 -1.86 1.58
CA ASP A 120 -5.51 -0.65 0.78
C ASP A 120 -4.35 0.32 0.98
N ARG A 121 -3.87 0.47 2.21
CA ARG A 121 -2.73 1.35 2.53
C ARG A 121 -1.45 0.89 1.89
N PHE A 122 -1.23 -0.41 1.91
CA PHE A 122 -0.10 -1.00 1.23
C PHE A 122 -0.19 -0.75 -0.28
N ILE A 123 -1.36 -0.94 -0.89
CA ILE A 123 -1.56 -0.64 -2.31
C ILE A 123 -1.24 0.82 -2.60
N LEU A 124 -1.74 1.78 -1.80
CA LEU A 124 -1.43 3.21 -1.99
C LEU A 124 0.07 3.49 -2.04
N ILE A 125 0.85 2.92 -1.12
CA ILE A 125 2.31 3.11 -1.08
C ILE A 125 2.99 2.46 -2.29
N ILE A 126 2.56 1.26 -2.67
CA ILE A 126 3.11 0.57 -3.84
C ILE A 126 2.78 1.33 -5.12
N VAL A 127 1.60 1.94 -5.21
CA VAL A 127 1.23 2.84 -6.29
C VAL A 127 2.15 4.06 -6.32
N GLN A 128 2.43 4.70 -5.18
CA GLN A 128 3.37 5.84 -5.15
C GLN A 128 4.75 5.46 -5.64
N LEU A 129 5.26 4.32 -5.17
CA LEU A 129 6.57 3.79 -5.56
C LEU A 129 6.64 3.46 -7.05
N SER A 130 5.62 2.79 -7.60
CA SER A 130 5.61 2.31 -8.99
C SER A 130 5.28 3.42 -9.99
N GLY A 131 4.38 4.32 -9.59
CA GLY A 131 3.97 5.49 -10.35
C GLY A 131 4.98 6.63 -10.34
N GLY A 132 6.05 6.54 -9.54
CA GLY A 132 7.00 7.64 -9.35
C GLY A 132 6.39 8.86 -8.66
N ILE A 133 5.24 8.68 -7.99
CA ILE A 133 4.51 9.76 -7.32
C ILE A 133 5.18 10.05 -5.99
N LYS A 134 6.07 11.04 -5.96
CA LYS A 134 6.82 11.40 -4.75
C LYS A 134 6.07 12.38 -3.84
N ASN A 135 5.36 13.32 -4.44
CA ASN A 135 4.63 14.40 -3.75
C ASN A 135 3.28 14.60 -4.45
N VAL A 136 2.17 14.43 -3.72
CA VAL A 136 0.80 14.81 -4.10
C VAL A 136 0.27 15.73 -3.03
#